data_AF-A0A151JLE3-F1
#
_entry.id   AF-A0A151JLE3-F1
#
_cell.length_a   1.000
_cell.length_b   1.000
_cell.length_c   1.000
_cell.angle_alpha   90.00
_cell.angle_beta   90.00
_cell.angle_gamma   90.00
#
_symmetry.space_group_name_H-M   'P 1'
#
loop_
_entity.id
_entity.type
_entity.pdbx_description
1 polymer ?
#
loop_
_entity_poly.entity_id
_entity_poly.type
_entity_poly.pdbx_seq_one_letter_code
_entity_poly.pdbx_strand_id
1 'polypeptide(L)'
;MVRQATIAQRYPLSAAPTVSEGDSATFDVSLSNASTTATTVTLTLAGESATAGTDFTSTEVTITYQDGTTQTVAVNGDGTFDVAIPAGDT
;
A
#
# COMPACT_ATOMS: atom_id res chain seq x y z
N MET A 1 15.57 14.31 -6.40
CA MET A 1 16.02 13.64 -5.16
C MET A 1 15.06 12.47 -4.96
N VAL A 2 15.54 11.23 -4.91
CA VAL A 2 14.68 10.03 -4.94
C VAL A 2 14.26 9.73 -3.50
N ARG A 3 12.98 9.87 -3.10
CA ARG A 3 12.55 9.83 -1.70
C ARG A 3 11.38 8.86 -1.50
N GLN A 4 11.56 7.89 -0.61
CA GLN A 4 10.67 6.73 -0.40
C GLN A 4 9.46 7.03 0.50
N ALA A 5 8.36 6.32 0.28
CA ALA A 5 7.26 6.14 1.23
C ALA A 5 7.39 4.76 1.91
N THR A 6 6.85 4.58 3.12
CA THR A 6 6.87 3.31 3.86
C THR A 6 5.43 2.96 4.27
N ILE A 7 5.02 1.71 4.06
CA ILE A 7 3.77 1.16 4.60
C ILE A 7 4.11 0.46 5.93
N ALA A 8 3.34 0.65 6.99
CA ALA A 8 3.60 0.02 8.29
C ALA A 8 2.50 -0.99 8.65
N GLN A 9 2.77 -2.31 8.58
CA GLN A 9 1.91 -3.37 9.14
C GLN A 9 2.67 -4.68 9.40
N ARG A 10 2.05 -5.58 10.18
CA ARG A 10 2.53 -6.88 10.71
C ARG A 10 2.88 -7.97 9.68
N TYR A 11 2.90 -7.65 8.38
CA TYR A 11 3.25 -8.56 7.29
C TYR A 11 4.61 -8.17 6.70
N PRO A 12 5.45 -9.13 6.28
CA PRO A 12 6.74 -8.79 5.68
C PRO A 12 6.50 -8.03 4.37
N LEU A 13 6.78 -6.73 4.39
CA LEU A 13 6.88 -5.92 3.18
C LEU A 13 8.21 -6.25 2.48
N SER A 14 8.19 -6.37 1.15
CA SER A 14 9.44 -6.19 0.41
C SER A 14 9.91 -4.75 0.65
N ALA A 15 11.21 -4.54 0.81
CA ALA A 15 11.75 -3.23 1.18
C ALA A 15 11.19 -2.10 0.29
N ALA A 16 10.87 -0.95 0.89
CA ALA A 16 10.30 0.19 0.17
C ALA A 16 11.16 0.56 -1.06
N PRO A 17 10.56 0.68 -2.26
CA PRO A 17 11.31 1.00 -3.46
C PRO A 17 11.78 2.47 -3.44
N THR A 18 12.99 2.73 -3.93
CA THR A 18 13.39 4.09 -4.34
C THR A 18 12.70 4.43 -5.65
N VAL A 19 11.76 5.38 -5.64
CA VAL A 19 11.11 5.88 -6.86
C VAL A 19 11.46 7.33 -7.15
N SER A 20 11.61 7.65 -8.43
CA SER A 20 11.81 9.03 -8.85
C SER A 20 10.55 9.84 -8.63
N GLU A 21 10.72 11.13 -8.39
CA GLU A 21 9.60 12.07 -8.24
C GLU A 21 8.77 12.09 -9.53
N GLY A 22 7.45 11.89 -9.39
CA GLY A 22 6.52 11.75 -10.51
C GLY A 22 6.23 10.31 -10.96
N ASP A 23 6.98 9.32 -10.47
CA ASP A 23 6.74 7.89 -10.72
C ASP A 23 5.93 7.22 -9.59
N SER A 24 5.23 6.13 -9.92
CA SER A 24 4.48 5.35 -8.94
C SER A 24 5.40 4.45 -8.09
N ALA A 25 5.24 4.51 -6.77
CA ALA A 25 5.80 3.53 -5.85
C ALA A 25 4.86 2.31 -5.71
N THR A 26 5.40 1.11 -5.93
CA THR A 26 4.68 -0.15 -5.73
C THR A 26 5.23 -0.86 -4.50
N PHE A 27 4.34 -1.24 -3.58
CA PHE A 27 4.69 -2.01 -2.39
C PHE A 27 4.04 -3.38 -2.50
N ASP A 28 4.87 -4.42 -2.55
CA ASP A 28 4.36 -5.79 -2.53
C ASP A 28 4.02 -6.18 -1.10
N VAL A 29 2.74 -6.50 -0.88
CA VAL A 29 2.25 -7.08 0.37
C VAL A 29 1.94 -8.54 0.10
N SER A 30 2.59 -9.44 0.84
CA SER A 30 2.31 -10.87 0.78
C SER A 30 1.89 -11.40 2.14
N LEU A 31 0.85 -12.24 2.13
CA LEU A 31 0.46 -13.08 3.25
C LEU A 31 1.29 -14.36 3.21
N SER A 32 1.79 -14.77 4.37
CA SER A 32 2.58 -16.01 4.51
C SER A 32 1.76 -17.29 4.24
N ASN A 33 0.44 -17.19 4.27
CA ASN A 33 -0.51 -18.26 3.97
C ASN A 33 -1.73 -17.67 3.27
N ALA A 34 -2.38 -18.45 2.40
CA ALA A 34 -3.61 -18.02 1.76
C ALA A 34 -4.67 -17.71 2.81
N SER A 35 -5.35 -16.57 2.67
CA SER A 35 -6.41 -16.22 3.61
C SER A 35 -7.55 -17.23 3.49
N THR A 36 -7.98 -17.87 4.57
CA THR A 36 -9.09 -18.85 4.53
C THR A 36 -10.47 -18.18 4.52
N THR A 37 -10.53 -16.89 4.85
CA THR A 37 -11.72 -16.02 4.85
C THR A 37 -11.35 -14.63 4.34
N ALA A 38 -12.32 -13.80 3.99
CA ALA A 38 -12.02 -12.41 3.62
C ALA A 38 -11.43 -11.68 4.85
N THR A 39 -10.23 -11.12 4.70
CA THR A 39 -9.51 -10.45 5.79
C THR A 39 -9.32 -8.98 5.46
N THR A 40 -9.73 -8.10 6.37
CA THR A 40 -9.43 -6.66 6.25
C THR A 40 -8.07 -6.37 6.87
N VAL A 41 -7.21 -5.70 6.09
CA VAL A 41 -5.91 -5.21 6.54
C VAL A 41 -5.91 -3.70 6.45
N THR A 42 -5.65 -3.03 7.57
CA THR A 42 -5.49 -1.57 7.61
C THR A 42 -4.04 -1.24 7.30
N LEU A 43 -3.76 -0.52 6.21
CA LEU A 43 -2.42 -0.05 5.87
C LEU A 43 -2.31 1.45 6.16
N THR A 44 -1.08 1.96 6.25
CA THR A 44 -0.82 3.39 6.41
C THR A 44 0.15 3.84 5.33
N LEU A 45 -0.25 4.81 4.53
CA LEU A 45 0.61 5.51 3.58
C LEU A 45 1.36 6.62 4.33
N ALA A 46 2.62 6.37 4.67
CA ALA A 46 3.46 7.35 5.35
C ALA A 46 4.64 7.77 4.46
N GLY A 47 4.80 9.07 4.27
CA GLY A 47 6.05 9.63 3.77
C GLY A 47 6.97 9.89 4.95
N GLU A 48 8.11 9.18 5.04
CA GLU A 48 9.02 9.37 6.18
C GLU A 48 9.60 10.79 6.21
N SER A 49 10.25 11.18 5.09
CA SER A 49 10.75 12.56 4.87
C SER A 49 10.04 13.27 3.73
N ALA A 50 9.11 12.57 3.07
CA ALA A 50 8.28 13.08 1.99
C ALA A 50 6.98 13.64 2.58
N THR A 51 6.56 14.80 2.09
CA THR A 51 5.35 15.50 2.54
C THR A 51 4.17 15.12 1.66
N ALA A 52 3.14 14.55 2.28
CA ALA A 52 1.86 14.26 1.65
C ALA A 52 1.26 15.50 0.96
N GLY A 53 0.79 15.34 -0.28
CA GLY A 53 0.23 16.41 -1.11
C GLY A 53 1.26 17.32 -1.79
N THR A 54 2.55 17.19 -1.45
CA THR A 54 3.66 17.90 -2.11
C THR A 54 4.55 16.93 -2.88
N ASP A 55 5.05 15.89 -2.21
CA ASP A 55 6.00 14.92 -2.78
C ASP A 55 5.28 13.67 -3.34
N PHE A 56 4.05 13.39 -2.88
CA PHE A 56 3.22 12.29 -3.36
C PHE A 56 1.73 12.56 -3.09
N THR A 57 0.86 11.96 -3.90
CA THR A 57 -0.59 12.00 -3.70
C THR A 57 -0.96 11.09 -2.53
N SER A 58 -1.60 11.65 -1.50
CA SER A 58 -1.99 10.92 -0.28
C SER A 58 -3.52 10.78 -0.14
N THR A 59 -4.26 10.85 -1.25
CA THR A 59 -5.73 10.83 -1.25
C THR A 59 -6.30 9.49 -1.68
N GLU A 60 -5.55 8.71 -2.44
CA GLU A 60 -5.96 7.40 -2.93
C GLU A 60 -4.74 6.51 -3.20
N VAL A 61 -4.99 5.20 -3.18
CA VAL A 61 -4.03 4.17 -3.59
C VAL A 61 -4.73 3.17 -4.51
N THR A 62 -3.96 2.56 -5.41
CA THR A 62 -4.45 1.46 -6.25
C THR A 62 -3.90 0.15 -5.72
N ILE A 63 -4.79 -0.75 -5.34
CA ILE A 63 -4.49 -2.12 -4.94
C ILE A 63 -4.63 -3.01 -6.17
N THR A 64 -3.63 -3.83 -6.43
CA THR A 64 -3.69 -4.88 -7.44
C THR A 64 -3.68 -6.22 -6.73
N TYR A 65 -4.70 -7.04 -6.97
CA TYR A 65 -4.83 -8.38 -6.39
C TYR A 65 -4.10 -9.42 -7.23
N GLN A 66 -3.93 -10.62 -6.68
CA GLN A 66 -3.26 -11.76 -7.33
C GLN A 66 -3.94 -12.18 -8.65
N ASP A 67 -5.26 -12.00 -8.76
CA ASP A 67 -6.03 -12.27 -9.98
C ASP A 67 -5.89 -11.17 -11.06
N GLY A 68 -5.10 -10.12 -10.77
CA GLY A 68 -4.89 -8.97 -11.63
C GLY A 68 -6.01 -7.93 -11.58
N THR A 69 -7.04 -8.12 -10.75
CA THR A 69 -8.05 -7.08 -10.52
C THR A 69 -7.46 -5.92 -9.75
N THR A 70 -8.04 -4.74 -9.96
CA THR A 70 -7.58 -3.51 -9.30
C THR A 70 -8.72 -2.87 -8.53
N GLN A 71 -8.38 -2.27 -7.39
CA GLN A 71 -9.28 -1.48 -6.57
C GLN A 71 -8.60 -0.19 -6.16
N THR A 72 -9.25 0.95 -6.44
CA THR A 72 -8.84 2.24 -5.89
C THR A 72 -9.48 2.42 -4.53
N VAL A 73 -8.66 2.71 -3.52
CA VAL A 73 -9.08 2.93 -2.13
C VAL A 73 -8.70 4.34 -1.72
N ALA A 74 -9.65 5.08 -1.16
CA ALA A 74 -9.39 6.40 -0.60
C ALA A 74 -8.53 6.28 0.66
N VAL A 75 -7.56 7.17 0.79
CA VAL A 75 -6.71 7.28 1.97
C VAL A 75 -7.34 8.28 2.93
N ASN A 76 -7.46 7.88 4.20
CA ASN A 76 -7.97 8.74 5.26
C ASN A 76 -7.02 9.92 5.51
N GLY A 77 -7.52 10.97 6.18
CA GLY A 77 -6.71 12.16 6.49
C GLY A 77 -5.50 11.90 7.39
N ASP A 78 -5.45 10.76 8.07
CA ASP A 78 -4.32 10.29 8.88
C ASP A 78 -3.36 9.35 8.10
N GLY A 79 -3.59 9.16 6.80
CA GLY A 79 -2.80 8.28 5.94
C GLY A 79 -3.23 6.82 5.98
N THR A 80 -4.22 6.44 6.79
CA THR A 80 -4.68 5.04 6.87
C THR A 80 -5.66 4.67 5.75
N PHE A 81 -5.70 3.40 5.36
CA PHE A 81 -6.70 2.87 4.43
C PHE A 81 -6.89 1.37 4.63
N ASP A 82 -8.10 0.87 4.38
CA ASP A 82 -8.42 -0.55 4.56
C ASP A 82 -8.43 -1.29 3.23
N VAL A 83 -7.77 -2.44 3.20
CA VAL A 83 -7.75 -3.35 2.05
C VAL A 83 -8.45 -4.65 2.45
N ALA A 84 -9.49 -5.01 1.70
CA ALA A 84 -10.12 -6.32 1.84
C ALA A 84 -9.36 -7.33 0.98
N ILE A 85 -8.74 -8.32 1.61
CA ILE A 85 -8.08 -9.44 0.94
C ILE A 85 -9.09 -10.59 0.82
N PRO A 86 -9.48 -11.00 -0.40
CA PRO A 86 -10.35 -12.15 -0.63
C PRO A 86 -9.83 -13.44 0.00
N ALA A 87 -10.75 -14.38 0.29
CA ALA A 87 -10.35 -15.73 0.67
C ALA A 87 -9.65 -16.41 -0.52
N GLY A 88 -8.53 -17.07 -0.28
CA GLY A 88 -7.70 -17.74 -1.28
C GLY A 88 -6.51 -16.92 -1.77
N ASP A 89 -6.48 -15.61 -1.49
CA ASP A 89 -5.36 -14.75 -1.89
C ASP A 89 -4.18 -14.84 -0.91
N THR A 90 -2.97 -14.69 -1.46
CA THR A 90 -1.67 -14.68 -0.77
C THR A 90 -0.89 -13.44 -1.15
#